data_AF-A0A4D6M8Q8-F1
#
_entry.id   AF-A0A4D6M8Q8-F1
#
_cell.length_a   1.000
_cell.length_b   1.000
_cell.length_c   1.000
_cell.angle_alpha   90.00
_cell.angle_beta   90.00
_cell.angle_gamma   90.00
#
_symmetry.space_group_name_H-M   'P 1'
#
loop_
_entity.id
_entity.type
_entity.pdbx_description
1 polymer ?
#
loop_
_entity_poly.entity_id
_entity_poly.type
_entity_poly.pdbx_seq_one_letter_code
_entity_poly.pdbx_strand_id
1 'polypeptide(L)'
;MEGARRLQGQSIGVFCEGIGLLLFRWSALRTAIENEWGGRESLVKADQLVTDILSWFTQFKEPLYIDDLEDILDQGMLSLNVEVEDGSIEEVAEKLMVMHEEFLDGNFSSFEELRKANLEQAARPQTAQIINDGEDDSDENGDDETMIVDGNSSSMSTEIPRSYSNNNSVNEPRQNVSGEADDGWVVVSNRRKGRKT
;
A
#
# COMPACT_ATOMS: atom_id res chain seq x y z
N MET A 1 23.94 -15.33 -30.33
CA MET A 1 23.71 -15.72 -28.92
C MET A 1 23.64 -14.43 -28.14
N GLU A 2 22.46 -13.82 -28.11
CA GLU A 2 22.19 -12.74 -27.16
C GLU A 2 22.16 -13.41 -25.79
N GLY A 3 23.11 -13.04 -24.93
CA GLY A 3 23.06 -13.48 -23.54
C GLY A 3 21.84 -12.85 -22.90
N ALA A 4 21.00 -13.64 -22.22
CA ALA A 4 19.86 -13.15 -21.47
C ALA A 4 20.31 -11.98 -20.58
N ARG A 5 19.79 -10.78 -20.86
CA ARG A 5 20.09 -9.58 -20.07
C ARG A 5 19.35 -9.78 -18.75
N ARG A 6 20.09 -9.72 -17.63
CA ARG A 6 19.53 -9.99 -16.30
C ARG A 6 19.93 -8.88 -15.35
N LEU A 7 19.00 -8.49 -14.50
CA LEU A 7 19.30 -7.65 -13.34
C LEU A 7 20.28 -8.40 -12.43
N GLN A 8 21.40 -7.77 -12.07
CA GLN A 8 22.45 -8.36 -11.24
C GLN A 8 22.80 -7.47 -10.05
N GLY A 9 23.02 -8.09 -8.89
CA GLY A 9 23.59 -7.43 -7.71
C GLY A 9 22.79 -6.22 -7.23
N GLN A 10 23.42 -5.05 -7.23
CA GLN A 10 22.84 -3.79 -6.71
C GLN A 10 21.63 -3.32 -7.51
N SER A 11 21.55 -3.62 -8.81
CA SER A 11 20.42 -3.21 -9.67
C SER A 11 19.10 -3.84 -9.22
N ILE A 12 19.13 -5.01 -8.58
CA ILE A 12 17.92 -5.68 -8.06
C ILE A 12 17.31 -4.87 -6.91
N GLY A 13 18.14 -4.34 -6.01
CA GLY A 13 17.66 -3.54 -4.88
C GLY A 13 17.04 -2.22 -5.33
N VAL A 14 17.70 -1.54 -6.29
CA VAL A 14 17.18 -0.30 -6.88
C VAL A 14 15.90 -0.56 -7.69
N PHE A 15 15.82 -1.70 -8.39
CA PHE A 15 14.62 -2.08 -9.12
C PHE A 15 13.45 -2.40 -8.18
N CYS A 16 13.72 -3.06 -7.05
CA CYS A 16 12.73 -3.27 -5.99
C CYS A 16 12.19 -1.94 -5.43
N GLU A 17 13.07 -0.95 -5.20
CA GLU A 17 12.66 0.40 -4.83
C GLU A 17 11.75 1.00 -5.91
N GLY A 18 12.11 0.85 -7.20
CA GLY A 18 11.32 1.30 -8.33
C GLY A 18 9.91 0.69 -8.40
N ILE A 19 9.80 -0.63 -8.19
CA ILE A 19 8.51 -1.33 -8.14
C ILE A 19 7.63 -0.72 -7.04
N GLY A 20 8.18 -0.57 -5.83
CA GLY A 20 7.47 0.02 -4.70
C GLY A 20 7.00 1.46 -4.99
N LEU A 21 7.83 2.27 -5.65
CA LEU A 21 7.49 3.64 -6.03
C LEU A 21 6.39 3.72 -7.11
N LEU A 22 6.38 2.80 -8.08
CA LEU A 22 5.31 2.72 -9.08
C LEU A 22 3.98 2.32 -8.43
N LEU A 23 4.01 1.28 -7.59
CA LEU A 23 2.84 0.80 -6.86
C LEU A 23 2.29 1.86 -5.88
N PHE A 24 3.15 2.63 -5.20
CA PHE A 24 2.70 3.71 -4.31
C PHE A 24 1.94 4.83 -5.05
N ARG A 25 2.25 5.05 -6.32
CA ARG A 25 1.55 6.03 -7.16
C ARG A 25 0.23 5.50 -7.71
N TRP A 26 0.04 4.18 -7.72
CA TRP A 26 -1.18 3.56 -8.19
C TRP A 26 -2.33 3.86 -7.22
N SER A 27 -3.25 4.72 -7.66
CA SER A 27 -4.32 5.24 -6.80
C SER A 27 -5.22 4.14 -6.25
N ALA A 28 -5.56 3.13 -7.05
CA ALA A 28 -6.41 2.01 -6.61
C ALA A 28 -5.77 1.25 -5.43
N LEU A 29 -4.48 0.93 -5.54
CA LEU A 29 -3.73 0.27 -4.47
C LEU A 29 -3.63 1.15 -3.22
N ARG A 30 -3.30 2.44 -3.37
CA ARG A 30 -3.22 3.37 -2.24
C ARG A 30 -4.56 3.48 -1.51
N THR A 31 -5.65 3.65 -2.24
CA THR A 31 -7.00 3.70 -1.66
C THR A 31 -7.36 2.40 -0.95
N ALA A 32 -6.96 1.24 -1.49
CA ALA A 32 -7.18 -0.06 -0.85
C ALA A 32 -6.46 -0.18 0.50
N ILE A 33 -5.22 0.32 0.57
CA ILE A 33 -4.41 0.33 1.79
C ILE A 33 -5.00 1.29 2.83
N GLU A 34 -5.30 2.53 2.43
CA GLU A 34 -5.83 3.59 3.32
C GLU A 34 -7.17 3.20 3.95
N ASN A 35 -8.00 2.48 3.21
CA ASN A 35 -9.31 2.02 3.68
C ASN A 35 -9.29 0.61 4.28
N GLU A 36 -8.11 0.00 4.43
CA GLU A 36 -7.94 -1.37 4.93
C GLU A 36 -8.84 -2.40 4.22
N TRP A 37 -9.04 -2.28 2.90
CA TRP A 37 -9.91 -3.19 2.14
C TRP A 37 -9.41 -4.65 2.18
N GLY A 38 -8.10 -4.84 2.31
CA GLY A 38 -7.48 -6.15 2.56
C GLY A 38 -7.42 -6.56 4.04
N GLY A 39 -8.02 -5.79 4.95
CA GLY A 39 -7.93 -5.94 6.41
C GLY A 39 -6.68 -5.28 7.02
N ARG A 40 -6.36 -5.64 8.28
CA ARG A 40 -5.18 -5.11 9.00
C ARG A 40 -3.85 -5.41 8.33
N GLU A 41 -3.84 -6.40 7.43
CA GLU A 41 -2.67 -6.84 6.68
C GLU A 41 -2.57 -6.17 5.30
N SER A 42 -3.36 -5.13 5.00
CA SER A 42 -3.35 -4.47 3.68
C SER A 42 -1.96 -3.97 3.27
N LEU A 43 -1.19 -3.41 4.21
CA LEU A 43 0.21 -3.01 3.96
C LEU A 43 1.10 -4.21 3.66
N VAL A 44 0.96 -5.30 4.42
CA VAL A 44 1.75 -6.53 4.21
C VAL A 44 1.45 -7.16 2.85
N LYS A 45 0.19 -7.13 2.42
CA LYS A 45 -0.23 -7.61 1.09
C LYS A 45 0.34 -6.76 -0.04
N ALA A 46 0.40 -5.44 0.15
CA ALA A 46 1.04 -4.54 -0.82
C ALA A 46 2.56 -4.79 -0.92
N ASP A 47 3.24 -5.00 0.22
CA ASP A 47 4.66 -5.39 0.24
C ASP A 47 4.90 -6.78 -0.39
N GLN A 48 3.96 -7.70 -0.20
CA GLN A 48 4.00 -9.01 -0.85
C GLN A 48 3.88 -8.87 -2.37
N LEU A 49 3.00 -7.99 -2.87
CA LEU A 49 2.88 -7.72 -4.30
C LEU A 49 4.19 -7.20 -4.90
N VAL A 50 4.90 -6.29 -4.21
CA VAL A 50 6.24 -5.84 -4.63
C VAL A 50 7.19 -7.04 -4.77
N THR A 51 7.17 -7.94 -3.77
CA THR A 51 8.03 -9.12 -3.73
C THR A 51 7.71 -10.11 -4.85
N ASP A 52 6.43 -10.31 -5.14
CA ASP A 52 5.95 -11.23 -6.18
C ASP A 52 6.34 -10.73 -7.58
N ILE A 53 6.19 -9.43 -7.84
CA ILE A 53 6.63 -8.79 -9.09
C ILE A 53 8.14 -8.90 -9.25
N LEU A 54 8.92 -8.57 -8.21
CA LEU A 54 10.38 -8.67 -8.23
C LEU A 54 10.84 -10.11 -8.50
N SER A 55 10.19 -11.06 -7.83
CA SER A 55 10.42 -12.49 -8.02
C SER A 55 10.14 -12.91 -9.46
N TRP A 56 9.05 -12.42 -10.05
CA TRP A 56 8.70 -12.71 -11.44
C TRP A 56 9.78 -12.21 -12.42
N PHE A 57 10.20 -10.95 -12.31
CA PHE A 57 11.27 -10.39 -13.16
C PHE A 57 12.61 -11.12 -13.02
N THR A 58 12.92 -11.66 -11.84
CA THR A 58 14.25 -12.25 -11.56
C THR A 58 14.32 -13.76 -11.80
N GLN A 59 13.20 -14.47 -11.66
CA GLN A 59 13.16 -15.94 -11.73
C GLN A 59 12.74 -16.48 -13.09
N PHE A 60 11.90 -15.77 -13.84
CA PHE A 60 11.43 -16.25 -15.14
C PHE A 60 12.53 -16.15 -16.19
N LYS A 61 12.55 -17.13 -17.11
CA LYS A 61 13.41 -17.10 -18.29
C LYS A 61 12.62 -16.45 -19.41
N GLU A 62 13.21 -15.43 -20.04
CA GLU A 62 12.68 -14.72 -21.21
C GLU A 62 12.03 -15.66 -22.25
N PRO A 63 11.00 -15.19 -22.95
CA PRO A 63 10.43 -13.83 -22.89
C PRO A 63 9.48 -13.61 -21.70
N LEU A 64 9.50 -12.40 -21.14
CA LEU A 64 8.52 -11.93 -20.16
C LEU A 64 7.30 -11.40 -20.92
N TYR A 65 6.12 -11.95 -20.67
CA TYR A 65 4.87 -11.47 -21.27
C TYR A 65 4.18 -10.49 -20.34
N ILE A 66 3.62 -9.41 -20.92
CA ILE A 66 2.92 -8.41 -20.13
C ILE A 66 1.66 -8.99 -19.46
N ASP A 67 0.93 -9.86 -20.16
CA ASP A 67 -0.25 -10.55 -19.63
C ASP A 67 0.04 -11.31 -18.32
N ASP A 68 1.22 -11.94 -18.19
CA ASP A 68 1.61 -12.63 -16.95
C ASP A 68 1.84 -11.65 -15.78
N LEU A 69 2.31 -10.43 -16.08
CA LEU A 69 2.51 -9.38 -15.09
C LEU A 69 1.16 -8.74 -14.69
N GLU A 70 0.26 -8.55 -15.65
CA GLU A 70 -1.11 -8.10 -15.41
C GLU A 70 -1.83 -9.07 -14.48
N ASP A 71 -1.72 -10.37 -14.70
CA ASP A 71 -2.29 -11.41 -13.82
C ASP A 71 -1.75 -11.32 -12.38
N ILE A 72 -0.46 -11.02 -12.20
CA ILE A 72 0.14 -10.83 -10.88
C ILE A 72 -0.41 -9.57 -10.19
N LEU A 73 -0.55 -8.47 -10.93
CA LEU A 73 -1.11 -7.22 -10.43
C LEU A 73 -2.58 -7.38 -10.04
N ASP A 74 -3.38 -8.03 -10.90
CA ASP A 74 -4.79 -8.33 -10.65
C ASP A 74 -4.94 -9.22 -9.40
N GLN A 75 -4.18 -10.31 -9.31
CA GLN A 75 -4.20 -11.20 -8.16
C GLN A 75 -3.79 -10.47 -6.86
N GLY A 76 -2.84 -9.53 -6.95
CA GLY A 76 -2.45 -8.64 -5.86
C GLY A 76 -3.59 -7.74 -5.38
N MET A 77 -4.31 -7.10 -6.32
CA MET A 77 -5.47 -6.25 -6.03
C MET A 77 -6.65 -7.06 -5.47
N LEU A 78 -6.91 -8.25 -6.01
CA LEU A 78 -7.90 -9.18 -5.48
C LEU A 78 -7.58 -9.61 -4.04
N SER A 79 -6.30 -9.77 -3.70
CA SER A 79 -5.88 -10.06 -2.32
C SER A 79 -6.25 -8.95 -1.33
N LEU A 80 -6.34 -7.71 -1.84
CA LEU A 80 -6.80 -6.52 -1.13
C LEU A 80 -8.32 -6.31 -1.25
N ASN A 81 -9.04 -7.29 -1.80
CA ASN A 81 -10.49 -7.25 -2.04
C ASN A 81 -10.91 -6.11 -2.99
N VAL A 82 -10.07 -5.85 -4.01
CA VAL A 82 -10.31 -4.84 -5.04
C VAL A 82 -10.34 -5.50 -6.41
N GLU A 83 -11.38 -5.18 -7.18
CA GLU A 83 -11.46 -5.48 -8.59
C GLU A 83 -11.19 -4.17 -9.34
N VAL A 84 -10.21 -4.16 -10.24
CA VAL A 84 -9.76 -2.96 -10.96
C VAL A 84 -10.15 -3.10 -12.41
N GLU A 85 -11.14 -2.30 -12.85
CA GLU A 85 -11.67 -2.31 -14.24
C GLU A 85 -11.43 -1.00 -14.98
N ASP A 86 -10.57 -0.12 -14.45
CA ASP A 86 -10.31 1.22 -15.02
C ASP A 86 -9.16 1.26 -16.03
N GLY A 87 -8.57 0.10 -16.37
CA GLY A 87 -7.42 -0.02 -17.27
C GLY A 87 -6.06 0.34 -16.62
N SER A 88 -6.03 0.58 -15.30
CA SER A 88 -4.80 0.97 -14.61
C SER A 88 -3.86 -0.21 -14.33
N ILE A 89 -4.34 -1.45 -14.37
CA ILE A 89 -3.49 -2.65 -14.28
C ILE A 89 -2.50 -2.66 -15.45
N GLU A 90 -3.03 -2.50 -16.66
CA GLU A 90 -2.29 -2.49 -17.92
C GLU A 90 -1.29 -1.33 -17.95
N GLU A 91 -1.70 -0.14 -17.53
CA GLU A 91 -0.80 1.03 -17.45
C GLU A 91 0.37 0.80 -16.47
N VAL A 92 0.10 0.17 -15.31
CA VAL A 92 1.14 -0.13 -14.33
C VAL A 92 2.07 -1.24 -14.84
N ALA A 93 1.53 -2.27 -15.48
CA ALA A 93 2.30 -3.35 -16.10
C ALA A 93 3.25 -2.82 -17.18
N GLU A 94 2.76 -1.96 -18.08
CA GLU A 94 3.57 -1.32 -19.12
C GLU A 94 4.73 -0.51 -18.52
N LYS A 95 4.47 0.30 -17.48
CA LYS A 95 5.52 1.10 -16.81
C LYS A 95 6.58 0.21 -16.14
N LEU A 96 6.17 -0.89 -15.53
CA LEU A 96 7.08 -1.86 -14.91
C LEU A 96 7.97 -2.52 -15.97
N MET A 97 7.41 -2.90 -17.13
CA MET A 97 8.15 -3.47 -18.25
C MET A 97 9.17 -2.47 -18.82
N VAL A 98 8.76 -1.21 -19.03
CA VAL A 98 9.68 -0.15 -19.50
C VAL A 98 10.81 0.07 -18.51
N MET A 99 10.50 0.19 -17.22
CA MET A 99 11.52 0.37 -16.18
C MET A 99 12.48 -0.82 -16.13
N HIS A 100 11.99 -2.05 -16.30
CA HIS A 100 12.85 -3.23 -16.37
C HIS A 100 13.84 -3.16 -17.54
N GLU A 101 13.38 -2.82 -18.74
CA GLU A 101 14.25 -2.65 -19.91
C GLU A 101 15.29 -1.53 -19.72
N GLU A 102 14.87 -0.39 -19.15
CA GLU A 102 15.79 0.72 -18.85
C GLU A 102 16.90 0.29 -17.87
N PHE A 103 16.56 -0.51 -16.86
CA PHE A 103 17.54 -1.06 -15.91
C PHE A 103 18.49 -2.07 -16.55
N LEU A 104 18.02 -2.84 -17.55
CA LEU A 104 18.88 -3.72 -18.33
C LEU A 104 19.86 -2.94 -19.21
N ASP A 105 19.45 -1.78 -19.71
CA ASP A 105 20.28 -0.88 -20.51
C ASP A 105 21.17 0.06 -19.66
N GLY A 106 20.99 0.05 -18.34
CA GLY A 106 21.72 0.92 -17.40
C GLY A 106 21.28 2.38 -17.45
N ASN A 107 20.09 2.66 -17.99
CA ASN A 107 19.48 3.98 -17.97
C ASN A 107 18.59 4.11 -16.72
N PHE A 108 18.91 5.07 -15.85
CA PHE A 108 18.18 5.29 -14.60
C PHE A 108 17.44 6.64 -14.59
N SER A 109 17.38 7.37 -15.71
CA SER A 109 16.81 8.71 -15.75
C SER A 109 15.32 8.72 -15.35
N SER A 110 14.52 7.84 -15.93
CA SER A 110 13.09 7.69 -15.61
C SER A 110 12.86 7.34 -14.13
N PHE A 111 13.70 6.45 -13.59
CA PHE A 111 13.65 6.07 -12.17
C PHE A 111 14.00 7.24 -11.24
N GLU A 112 15.06 8.00 -11.52
CA GLU A 112 15.44 9.16 -10.69
C GLU A 112 14.35 10.25 -10.71
N GLU A 113 13.71 10.46 -11.86
CA GLU A 113 12.55 11.35 -11.98
C GLU A 113 11.36 10.84 -11.17
N LEU A 114 11.05 9.55 -11.26
CA LEU A 114 10.01 8.89 -10.47
C LEU A 114 10.28 9.02 -8.97
N ARG A 115 11.52 8.83 -8.55
CA ARG A 115 11.97 8.94 -7.16
C ARG A 115 11.80 10.36 -6.62
N LYS A 116 12.21 11.35 -7.41
CA LYS A 116 12.00 12.77 -7.06
C LYS A 116 10.52 13.11 -6.98
N ALA A 117 9.72 12.69 -7.96
CA ALA A 117 8.27 12.95 -7.98
C ALA A 117 7.55 12.31 -6.79
N ASN A 118 7.98 11.13 -6.34
CA ASN A 118 7.44 10.49 -5.15
C ASN A 118 7.78 11.25 -3.86
N LEU A 119 9.00 11.76 -3.73
CA LEU A 119 9.38 12.60 -2.58
C LEU A 119 8.52 13.86 -2.49
N GLU A 120 8.26 14.50 -3.63
CA GLU A 120 7.38 15.68 -3.72
C GLU A 120 5.92 15.33 -3.38
N GLN A 121 5.43 14.17 -3.81
CA GLN A 121 4.08 13.70 -3.50
C GLN A 121 3.91 13.36 -2.01
N ALA A 122 4.91 12.76 -1.39
CA ALA A 122 4.92 12.48 0.06
C ALA A 122 5.00 13.77 0.90
N ALA A 123 5.61 14.82 0.37
CA ALA A 123 5.70 16.13 1.04
C ALA A 123 4.42 16.97 0.95
N ARG A 124 3.47 16.62 0.06
CA ARG A 124 2.18 17.31 -0.04
C ARG A 124 1.20 16.69 0.97
N PRO A 125 0.64 17.48 1.91
CA PRO A 125 -0.44 16.98 2.75
C PRO A 125 -1.64 16.63 1.85
N GLN A 126 -2.11 15.38 1.97
CA GLN A 126 -3.36 14.95 1.33
C GLN A 126 -4.50 15.72 2.00
N THR A 127 -4.87 16.87 1.44
CA THR A 127 -6.05 17.60 1.90
C THR A 127 -7.27 16.75 1.58
N ALA A 128 -7.88 16.18 2.62
CA ALA A 128 -9.22 15.63 2.53
C ALA A 128 -10.14 16.74 1.99
N GLN A 129 -10.53 16.65 0.72
CA GLN A 129 -11.61 17.48 0.19
C GLN A 129 -12.89 17.02 0.85
N ILE A 130 -13.30 17.75 1.87
CA ILE A 130 -14.63 17.69 2.44
C ILE A 130 -15.54 18.26 1.35
N ILE A 131 -16.30 17.40 0.67
CA ILE A 131 -17.39 17.82 -0.22
C ILE A 131 -18.44 18.47 0.69
N ASN A 132 -18.39 19.79 0.82
CA ASN A 132 -19.53 20.55 1.30
C ASN A 132 -20.16 21.20 0.06
N ASP A 133 -21.18 20.53 -0.44
CA ASP A 133 -22.06 21.01 -1.48
C ASP A 133 -22.86 22.19 -0.90
N GLY A 134 -22.51 23.40 -1.34
CA GLY A 134 -23.08 24.63 -0.82
C GLY A 134 -22.59 25.80 -1.67
N GLU A 135 -23.29 26.01 -2.79
CA GLU A 135 -23.26 27.26 -3.54
C GLU A 135 -23.62 28.43 -2.61
N ASP A 136 -22.71 29.40 -2.43
CA ASP A 136 -23.13 30.80 -2.25
C ASP A 136 -21.99 31.76 -2.61
N ASP A 137 -22.44 32.89 -3.15
CA ASP A 137 -21.75 33.90 -3.92
C ASP A 137 -20.67 34.69 -3.16
N SER A 138 -19.71 35.17 -3.97
CA SER A 138 -19.01 36.47 -3.94
C SER A 138 -19.05 37.31 -2.65
N ASP A 139 -17.86 37.74 -2.17
CA ASP A 139 -17.45 39.16 -2.17
C ASP A 139 -16.20 39.43 -1.31
N GLU A 140 -15.15 39.86 -2.00
CA GLU A 140 -14.25 41.01 -1.75
C GLU A 140 -14.06 41.62 -0.32
N ASN A 141 -12.76 41.68 0.05
CA ASN A 141 -12.04 42.63 0.93
C ASN A 141 -12.30 42.67 2.45
N GLY A 142 -11.20 42.52 3.20
CA GLY A 142 -11.07 43.00 4.57
C GLY A 142 -9.67 42.74 5.10
N ASP A 143 -8.84 43.79 5.15
CA ASP A 143 -7.61 43.78 5.91
C ASP A 143 -7.90 43.45 7.39
N ASP A 144 -7.01 42.68 8.02
CA ASP A 144 -6.90 42.65 9.48
C ASP A 144 -5.46 42.36 9.88
N GLU A 145 -4.71 43.47 10.01
CA GLU A 145 -3.76 43.77 11.07
C GLU A 145 -3.24 42.58 11.91
N THR A 146 -2.05 42.08 11.55
CA THR A 146 -1.31 41.08 12.33
C THR A 146 -0.77 41.66 13.64
N MET A 147 -1.51 41.49 14.73
CA MET A 147 -1.01 41.71 16.09
C MET A 147 -0.07 40.57 16.50
N ILE A 148 1.22 40.79 16.31
CA ILE A 148 2.31 40.03 16.93
C ILE A 148 2.23 40.18 18.46
N VAL A 149 1.84 39.10 19.15
CA VAL A 149 2.04 38.95 20.58
C VAL A 149 2.68 37.60 20.91
N ASP A 150 3.66 37.70 21.80
CA ASP A 150 4.33 36.66 22.56
C ASP A 150 5.33 35.76 21.82
N GLY A 151 6.47 35.42 22.39
CA GLY A 151 6.91 35.60 23.76
C GLY A 151 8.21 34.81 23.91
N ASN A 152 9.27 35.52 24.26
CA ASN A 152 10.65 35.03 24.32
C ASN A 152 10.84 33.90 25.36
N SER A 153 11.48 32.81 24.91
CA SER A 153 12.43 31.91 25.60
C SER A 153 12.18 31.51 27.07
N SER A 154 12.17 30.19 27.34
CA SER A 154 13.30 29.54 28.03
C SER A 154 13.20 28.01 28.18
N SER A 155 14.35 27.39 27.92
CA SER A 155 14.88 26.05 28.24
C SER A 155 14.45 25.44 29.59
N MET A 156 14.14 24.14 29.60
CA MET A 156 14.36 23.28 30.78
C MET A 156 14.64 21.82 30.39
N SER A 157 15.93 21.51 30.41
CA SER A 157 16.62 20.25 30.77
C SER A 157 15.92 18.89 30.60
N THR A 158 16.57 18.04 29.81
CA THR A 158 16.44 16.58 29.79
C THR A 158 16.80 15.99 31.16
N GLU A 159 15.87 15.27 31.78
CA GLU A 159 16.19 14.31 32.85
C GLU A 159 15.74 12.91 32.47
N ILE A 160 16.74 12.06 32.33
CA ILE A 160 16.66 10.61 32.22
C ILE A 160 16.48 10.05 33.65
N PRO A 161 15.45 9.26 33.94
CA PRO A 161 15.52 8.31 35.03
C PRO A 161 16.06 6.99 34.50
N ARG A 162 17.29 6.73 34.90
CA ARG A 162 17.98 5.46 34.71
C ARG A 162 17.41 4.43 35.70
N SER A 163 17.20 3.22 35.19
CA SER A 163 17.24 1.92 35.88
C SER A 163 15.97 1.44 36.59
N TYR A 164 15.42 0.35 36.08
CA TYR A 164 15.51 -0.94 36.80
C TYR A 164 15.59 -2.10 35.80
N SER A 165 16.70 -2.82 35.94
CA SER A 165 16.92 -4.18 35.48
C SER A 165 15.95 -5.12 36.19
N ASN A 166 15.32 -6.06 35.49
CA ASN A 166 15.33 -7.43 35.99
C ASN A 166 15.09 -8.46 34.88
N ASN A 167 15.95 -9.47 34.89
CA ASN A 167 15.98 -10.56 33.94
C ASN A 167 15.28 -11.79 34.55
N ASN A 168 14.67 -12.57 33.66
CA ASN A 168 14.71 -14.04 33.62
C ASN A 168 13.57 -14.88 34.24
N SER A 169 13.05 -15.76 33.36
CA SER A 169 12.56 -17.13 33.56
C SER A 169 11.49 -17.43 34.61
N VAL A 170 10.29 -17.81 34.13
CA VAL A 170 9.61 -19.01 34.63
C VAL A 170 9.04 -19.80 33.45
N ASN A 171 9.21 -21.10 33.60
CA ASN A 171 8.94 -22.23 32.74
C ASN A 171 7.52 -22.76 33.04
N GLU A 172 6.87 -23.30 32.01
CA GLU A 172 5.66 -24.14 31.94
C GLU A 172 5.49 -25.21 33.07
N PRO A 173 4.34 -25.94 33.27
CA PRO A 173 3.43 -26.42 32.20
C PRO A 173 1.91 -26.71 32.54
N ARG A 174 1.13 -27.13 31.50
CA ARG A 174 -0.11 -27.98 31.50
C ARG A 174 -1.47 -27.36 31.91
N GLN A 175 -2.65 -27.70 31.37
CA GLN A 175 -3.15 -28.72 30.43
C GLN A 175 -4.65 -28.44 30.06
N ASN A 176 -5.07 -28.82 28.85
CA ASN A 176 -6.33 -29.52 28.50
C ASN A 176 -7.71 -28.84 28.71
N VAL A 177 -8.46 -28.61 27.61
CA VAL A 177 -9.77 -29.21 27.19
C VAL A 177 -10.15 -28.65 25.81
N SER A 178 -10.04 -29.41 24.71
CA SER A 178 -11.08 -30.22 24.04
C SER A 178 -12.47 -29.56 23.94
N GLY A 179 -12.98 -29.43 22.71
CA GLY A 179 -14.39 -29.14 22.43
C GLY A 179 -14.65 -28.64 21.01
N GLU A 180 -14.78 -29.56 20.05
CA GLU A 180 -15.52 -29.37 18.81
C GLU A 180 -16.95 -28.86 19.10
N ALA A 181 -17.40 -27.87 18.32
CA ALA A 181 -18.80 -27.61 18.01
C ALA A 181 -18.79 -26.87 16.67
N ASP A 182 -18.80 -27.61 15.56
CA ASP A 182 -20.01 -27.84 14.76
C ASP A 182 -20.64 -26.51 14.31
N ASP A 183 -20.23 -26.09 13.11
CA ASP A 183 -20.87 -25.06 12.29
C ASP A 183 -22.29 -25.50 11.90
N GLY A 184 -23.24 -25.31 12.83
CA GLY A 184 -24.66 -25.55 12.61
C GLY A 184 -25.40 -24.29 12.17
N TRP A 185 -25.34 -23.94 10.89
CA TRP A 185 -26.22 -22.90 10.31
C TRP A 185 -27.69 -23.34 10.39
N VAL A 186 -28.52 -22.53 11.06
CA VAL A 186 -29.96 -22.76 11.21
C VAL A 186 -30.72 -22.21 10.00
N VAL A 187 -31.34 -23.09 9.21
CA VAL A 187 -32.23 -22.74 8.10
C VAL A 187 -33.62 -22.41 8.62
N VAL A 188 -34.04 -21.14 8.53
CA VAL A 188 -35.42 -20.71 8.85
C VAL A 188 -36.37 -21.07 7.71
N SER A 189 -37.24 -22.04 7.94
CA SER A 189 -38.30 -22.41 6.98
C SER A 189 -39.48 -21.43 7.07
N ASN A 190 -39.77 -20.72 5.98
CA ASN A 190 -40.85 -19.74 5.88
C ASN A 190 -42.23 -20.42 5.91
N ARG A 191 -42.96 -20.35 7.04
CA ARG A 191 -44.31 -20.92 7.16
C ARG A 191 -45.37 -19.93 6.64
N ARG A 192 -45.83 -20.15 5.40
CA ARG A 192 -47.08 -19.57 4.87
C ARG A 192 -48.28 -20.18 5.59
N LYS A 193 -49.06 -19.35 6.31
CA LYS A 193 -50.30 -19.77 6.97
C LYS A 193 -51.50 -19.36 6.10
N GLY A 194 -51.98 -20.29 5.28
CA GLY A 194 -53.30 -20.18 4.66
C GLY A 194 -54.40 -20.37 5.71
N ARG A 195 -55.43 -19.53 5.68
CA ARG A 195 -56.70 -19.75 6.36
C ARG A 195 -57.84 -19.65 5.33
N LYS A 196 -58.34 -20.80 4.90
CA LYS A 196 -59.74 -21.08 4.54
C LYS A 196 -60.49 -21.27 5.88
N THR A 197 -61.74 -20.91 6.10
CA THR A 197 -63.00 -20.94 5.34
C THR A 197 -63.96 -20.01 6.07
#